data_AF-A0A2V8MQU6-F1
#
_entry.id   AF-A0A2V8MQU6-F1
#
_cell.length_a   1.000
_cell.length_b   1.000
_cell.length_c   1.000
_cell.angle_alpha   90.00
_cell.angle_beta   90.00
_cell.angle_gamma   90.00
#
_symmetry.space_group_name_H-M   'P 1'
#
loop_
_entity.id
_entity.type
_entity.pdbx_description
1 polymer ?
#
loop_
_entity_poly.entity_id
_entity_poly.type
_entity_poly.pdbx_seq_one_letter_code
_entity_poly.pdbx_strand_id
1 'polypeptide(L)'
;MEPIKFGRRTYGRQRVRKIKTRARFEHRRLKRISRTATLGGLFLSFLKIGLTGFGGGFAVLSHIRNIVVLQRGWLREHDFVEAVALGQSLPGTSAGNAVTYVGFRLRGWRGAAASLFGFVLPSMIIMIVLAIFYNSFRALPKTEQLFHGFNAAVVALIAVTAWRMGKHTVSTAWQRILLGLAFIAVVFLKATVVEVILLSGLVGIGIESFRERKFTRLERIRGFAARRQQRIRTRLGFGKAKPHRFFGGYLTEAMAEERLRRMSEMRVAQPEESEYAANDSLEIEEDGPNSSRAIFLVALPVVAKLGLALSLAFIFLRIGAVTFGGGFVMIPQIEAEVVSSHHWLTHQEFADATALGQITPGPVLIMATFVGYRVAGTLGALLATI
;
A
#
# COMPACT_ATOMS: atom_id res chain seq x y z
N MET A 1 44.05 -13.60 53.02
CA MET A 1 43.54 -12.81 51.86
C MET A 1 42.74 -13.76 50.97
N GLU A 2 41.41 -13.70 51.02
CA GLU A 2 40.56 -14.46 50.08
C GLU A 2 40.44 -13.71 48.74
N PRO A 3 40.48 -14.40 47.58
CA PRO A 3 40.32 -13.77 46.30
C PRO A 3 38.83 -13.59 45.94
N ILE A 4 38.47 -12.34 45.66
CA ILE A 4 37.15 -11.90 45.20
C ILE A 4 36.86 -12.48 43.81
N LYS A 5 35.90 -13.42 43.73
CA LYS A 5 35.41 -13.98 42.45
C LYS A 5 34.47 -12.99 41.76
N PHE A 6 34.94 -12.35 40.68
CA PHE A 6 34.11 -11.50 39.81
C PHE A 6 33.02 -12.30 39.08
N GLY A 7 31.76 -12.02 39.40
CA GLY A 7 30.57 -12.61 38.78
C GLY A 7 30.35 -12.14 37.33
N ARG A 8 31.04 -12.73 36.35
CA ARG A 8 30.77 -12.50 34.91
C ARG A 8 29.75 -13.48 34.28
N ARG A 9 29.24 -14.48 35.03
CA ARG A 9 28.34 -15.53 34.49
C ARG A 9 26.84 -15.25 34.57
N THR A 10 26.40 -14.18 35.22
CA THR A 10 24.96 -13.91 35.49
C THR A 10 24.25 -13.09 34.42
N TYR A 11 24.94 -12.17 33.73
CA TYR A 11 24.31 -11.26 32.76
C TYR A 11 23.79 -11.96 31.48
N GLY A 12 24.54 -12.92 30.92
CA GLY A 12 24.12 -13.66 29.73
C GLY A 12 22.89 -14.56 29.98
N ARG A 13 22.85 -15.25 31.13
CA ARG A 13 21.72 -16.11 31.51
C ARG A 13 20.43 -15.33 31.74
N GLN A 14 20.49 -14.13 32.31
CA GLN A 14 19.30 -13.29 32.50
C GLN A 14 18.71 -12.78 31.17
N ARG A 15 19.54 -12.38 30.19
CA ARG A 15 19.07 -12.01 28.84
C ARG A 15 18.41 -13.19 28.12
N VAL A 16 19.06 -14.36 28.10
CA VAL A 16 18.49 -15.56 27.46
C VAL A 16 17.20 -16.01 28.15
N ARG A 17 17.12 -15.90 29.48
CA ARG A 17 15.89 -16.21 30.24
C ARG A 17 14.76 -15.23 29.92
N LYS A 18 15.04 -13.91 29.85
CA LYS A 18 14.08 -12.88 29.40
C LYS A 18 13.56 -13.11 27.98
N ILE A 19 14.44 -13.49 27.04
CA ILE A 19 14.04 -13.79 25.66
C ILE A 19 13.15 -15.05 25.63
N LYS A 20 13.52 -16.12 26.35
CA LYS A 20 12.72 -17.35 26.43
C LYS A 20 11.37 -17.16 27.13
N THR A 21 11.25 -16.25 28.11
CA THR A 21 9.94 -15.92 28.70
C THR A 21 9.08 -15.08 27.76
N ARG A 22 9.67 -14.10 27.06
CA ARG A 22 8.94 -13.29 26.08
C ARG A 22 8.41 -14.12 24.92
N ALA A 23 9.23 -15.02 24.37
CA ALA A 23 8.82 -15.95 23.31
C ALA A 23 7.71 -16.92 23.76
N ARG A 24 7.78 -17.45 24.99
CA ARG A 24 6.70 -18.31 25.54
C ARG A 24 5.40 -17.55 25.78
N PHE A 25 5.47 -16.28 26.19
CA PHE A 25 4.29 -15.44 26.39
C PHE A 25 3.63 -15.09 25.06
N GLU A 26 4.42 -14.70 24.06
CA GLU A 26 3.99 -14.52 22.66
C GLU A 26 3.32 -15.78 22.11
N HIS A 27 3.92 -16.96 22.31
CA HIS A 27 3.37 -18.22 21.79
C HIS A 27 2.03 -18.61 22.46
N ARG A 28 1.89 -18.44 23.78
CA ARG A 28 0.61 -18.67 24.49
C ARG A 28 -0.46 -17.65 24.08
N ARG A 29 -0.07 -16.40 23.81
CA ARG A 29 -0.95 -15.33 23.30
C ARG A 29 -1.45 -15.67 21.90
N LEU A 30 -0.57 -16.03 20.97
CA LEU A 30 -0.94 -16.44 19.60
C LEU A 30 -1.92 -17.63 19.62
N LYS A 31 -1.72 -18.59 20.54
CA LYS A 31 -2.63 -19.74 20.72
C LYS A 31 -4.01 -19.33 21.25
N ARG A 32 -4.11 -18.26 22.06
CA ARG A 32 -5.37 -17.70 22.56
C ARG A 32 -6.10 -16.87 21.49
N ILE A 33 -5.34 -16.07 20.73
CA ILE A 33 -5.85 -15.28 19.58
C ILE A 33 -6.34 -16.21 18.46
N SER A 34 -5.62 -17.29 18.16
CA SER A 34 -6.01 -18.30 17.16
C SER A 34 -7.36 -18.96 17.45
N ARG A 35 -7.75 -19.08 18.73
CA ARG A 35 -9.06 -19.60 19.15
C ARG A 35 -10.20 -18.60 18.99
N THR A 36 -9.95 -17.30 19.12
CA THR A 36 -10.98 -16.25 18.98
C THR A 36 -11.06 -15.65 17.57
N ALA A 37 -9.97 -15.65 16.82
CA ALA A 37 -9.89 -15.21 15.43
C ALA A 37 -10.14 -16.40 14.48
N THR A 38 -11.37 -16.91 14.44
CA THR A 38 -11.74 -17.95 13.48
C THR A 38 -11.85 -17.40 12.05
N LEU A 39 -11.70 -18.23 11.01
CA LEU A 39 -11.85 -17.79 9.61
C LEU A 39 -13.23 -17.19 9.37
N GLY A 40 -14.29 -17.87 9.83
CA GLY A 40 -15.65 -17.34 9.82
C GLY A 40 -15.80 -16.08 10.68
N GLY A 41 -15.13 -16.03 11.84
CA GLY A 41 -15.11 -14.83 12.70
C GLY A 41 -14.47 -13.63 12.03
N LEU A 42 -13.36 -13.82 11.31
CA LEU A 42 -12.71 -12.79 10.49
C LEU A 42 -13.65 -12.35 9.37
N PHE A 43 -14.11 -13.30 8.55
CA PHE A 43 -15.01 -13.03 7.43
C PHE A 43 -16.25 -12.24 7.88
N LEU A 44 -16.98 -12.71 8.90
CA LEU A 44 -18.19 -12.03 9.39
C LEU A 44 -17.89 -10.66 10.03
N SER A 45 -16.74 -10.51 10.69
CA SER A 45 -16.37 -9.22 11.28
C SER A 45 -16.05 -8.18 10.21
N PHE A 46 -15.35 -8.59 9.15
CA PHE A 46 -15.04 -7.71 8.02
C PHE A 46 -16.22 -7.53 7.06
N LEU A 47 -17.11 -8.51 6.94
CA LEU A 47 -18.42 -8.40 6.28
C LEU A 47 -19.28 -7.32 6.92
N LYS A 48 -19.33 -7.30 8.25
CA LYS A 48 -19.99 -6.23 8.99
C LYS A 48 -19.38 -4.87 8.64
N ILE A 49 -18.05 -4.75 8.62
CA ILE A 49 -17.38 -3.50 8.25
C ILE A 49 -17.72 -3.09 6.81
N GLY A 50 -17.74 -4.03 5.85
CA GLY A 50 -18.12 -3.74 4.47
C GLY A 50 -19.55 -3.23 4.34
N LEU A 51 -20.47 -3.72 5.18
CA LEU A 51 -21.87 -3.27 5.23
C LEU A 51 -22.07 -1.93 5.96
N THR A 52 -21.22 -1.57 6.91
CA THR A 52 -21.40 -0.38 7.77
C THR A 52 -20.38 0.73 7.53
N GLY A 53 -19.36 0.48 6.71
CA GLY A 53 -18.23 1.36 6.49
C GLY A 53 -18.53 2.47 5.50
N PHE A 54 -19.25 3.51 5.93
CA PHE A 54 -19.43 4.74 5.15
C PHE A 54 -18.31 5.76 5.43
N GLY A 55 -17.96 6.60 4.45
CA GLY A 55 -17.16 7.81 4.70
C GLY A 55 -15.65 7.73 4.45
N GLY A 56 -15.19 6.83 3.58
CA GLY A 56 -13.81 6.83 3.09
C GLY A 56 -12.76 6.25 4.05
N GLY A 57 -11.49 6.32 3.64
CA GLY A 57 -10.40 5.51 4.22
C GLY A 57 -10.24 5.61 5.75
N PHE A 58 -10.30 6.80 6.33
CA PHE A 58 -10.10 6.98 7.79
C PHE A 58 -11.30 6.54 8.64
N ALA A 59 -12.53 6.72 8.15
CA ALA A 59 -13.73 6.26 8.85
C ALA A 59 -13.73 4.73 8.93
N VAL A 60 -13.42 4.08 7.80
CA VAL A 60 -13.28 2.62 7.72
C VAL A 60 -12.14 2.12 8.61
N LEU A 61 -10.97 2.78 8.60
CA LEU A 61 -9.86 2.44 9.51
C LEU A 61 -10.23 2.55 10.99
N SER A 62 -11.03 3.56 11.38
CA SER A 62 -11.55 3.68 12.74
C SER A 62 -12.49 2.51 13.09
N HIS A 63 -13.34 2.08 12.15
CA HIS A 63 -14.21 0.93 12.36
C HIS A 63 -13.43 -0.38 12.48
N ILE A 64 -12.41 -0.58 11.65
CA ILE A 64 -11.46 -1.70 11.74
C ILE A 64 -10.79 -1.69 13.12
N ARG A 65 -10.25 -0.54 13.56
CA ARG A 65 -9.62 -0.38 14.87
C ARG A 65 -10.57 -0.78 15.99
N ASN A 66 -11.81 -0.28 15.95
CA ASN A 66 -12.82 -0.57 16.97
C ASN A 66 -13.08 -2.07 17.08
N ILE A 67 -13.24 -2.78 15.96
CA ILE A 67 -13.49 -4.23 15.99
C ILE A 67 -12.25 -5.00 16.43
N VAL A 68 -11.10 -4.73 15.80
CA VAL A 68 -9.89 -5.56 15.95
C VAL A 68 -9.17 -5.30 17.27
N VAL A 69 -9.18 -4.06 17.76
CA VAL A 69 -8.49 -3.66 19.01
C VAL A 69 -9.45 -3.63 20.19
N LEU A 70 -10.57 -2.92 20.07
CA LEU A 70 -11.45 -2.65 21.23
C LEU A 70 -12.44 -3.79 21.51
N GLN A 71 -13.16 -4.27 20.50
CA GLN A 71 -14.20 -5.29 20.71
C GLN A 71 -13.65 -6.71 20.79
N ARG A 72 -12.82 -7.12 19.82
CA ARG A 72 -12.31 -8.49 19.71
C ARG A 72 -10.98 -8.70 20.43
N GLY A 73 -10.23 -7.62 20.67
CA GLY A 73 -8.90 -7.70 21.31
C GLY A 73 -7.89 -8.57 20.54
N TRP A 74 -8.04 -8.67 19.21
CA TRP A 74 -7.15 -9.47 18.36
C TRP A 74 -5.77 -8.82 18.23
N LEU A 75 -5.72 -7.49 18.12
CA LEU A 75 -4.49 -6.70 18.04
C LEU A 75 -4.43 -5.67 19.17
N ARG A 76 -3.21 -5.26 19.52
CA ARG A 76 -2.98 -4.10 20.38
C ARG A 76 -2.87 -2.82 19.54
N GLU A 77 -2.89 -1.67 20.20
CA GLU A 77 -2.78 -0.37 19.53
C GLU A 77 -1.53 -0.27 18.63
N HIS A 78 -0.35 -0.67 19.14
CA HIS A 78 0.87 -0.65 18.34
C HIS A 78 0.85 -1.64 17.17
N ASP A 79 0.26 -2.83 17.36
CA ASP A 79 0.11 -3.84 16.32
C ASP A 79 -0.80 -3.31 15.19
N PHE A 80 -1.82 -2.53 15.56
CA PHE A 80 -2.73 -1.88 14.61
C PHE A 80 -2.07 -0.71 13.89
N VAL A 81 -1.31 0.15 14.59
CA VAL A 81 -0.55 1.23 13.96
C VAL A 81 0.46 0.68 12.95
N GLU A 82 1.14 -0.43 13.27
CA GLU A 82 2.01 -1.16 12.34
C GLU A 82 1.24 -1.66 11.11
N ALA A 83 0.05 -2.24 11.30
CA ALA A 83 -0.81 -2.68 10.20
C ALA A 83 -1.21 -1.53 9.27
N VAL A 84 -1.55 -0.37 9.83
CA VAL A 84 -1.90 0.83 9.06
C VAL A 84 -0.68 1.37 8.31
N ALA A 85 0.48 1.44 8.97
CA ALA A 85 1.72 1.93 8.36
C ALA A 85 2.18 1.04 7.19
N LEU A 86 2.11 -0.29 7.36
CA LEU A 86 2.39 -1.23 6.27
C LEU A 86 1.35 -1.11 5.15
N GLY A 87 0.07 -0.99 5.50
CA GLY A 87 -1.00 -0.85 4.51
C GLY A 87 -0.94 0.44 3.69
N GLN A 88 -0.38 1.51 4.25
CA GLN A 88 -0.12 2.77 3.54
C GLN A 88 1.17 2.76 2.72
N SER A 89 2.14 1.93 3.10
CA SER A 89 3.39 1.73 2.34
C SER A 89 3.18 0.89 1.08
N LEU A 90 2.15 0.04 1.05
CA LEU A 90 1.79 -0.77 -0.10
C LEU A 90 0.91 0.03 -1.08
N PRO A 91 1.03 -0.23 -2.39
CA PRO A 91 0.10 0.33 -3.36
C PRO A 91 -1.31 -0.23 -3.09
N GLY A 92 -2.34 0.50 -3.51
CA GLY A 92 -3.73 0.12 -3.26
C GLY A 92 -4.47 0.99 -2.23
N THR A 93 -5.54 0.43 -1.67
CA THR A 93 -6.32 1.13 -0.63
C THR A 93 -5.76 0.87 0.76
N SER A 94 -5.57 1.93 1.55
CA SER A 94 -5.05 1.79 2.91
C SER A 94 -5.95 0.91 3.80
N ALA A 95 -7.28 1.01 3.63
CA ALA A 95 -8.23 0.19 4.38
C ALA A 95 -8.18 -1.28 3.96
N GLY A 96 -8.19 -1.57 2.64
CA GLY A 96 -8.09 -2.94 2.13
C GLY A 96 -6.77 -3.60 2.55
N ASN A 97 -5.64 -2.90 2.38
CA ASN A 97 -4.34 -3.40 2.80
C ASN A 97 -4.26 -3.65 4.31
N ALA A 98 -4.84 -2.77 5.14
CA ALA A 98 -4.90 -2.97 6.58
C ALA A 98 -5.74 -4.21 6.94
N VAL A 99 -6.92 -4.39 6.34
CA VAL A 99 -7.77 -5.57 6.56
C VAL A 99 -7.05 -6.86 6.16
N THR A 100 -6.44 -6.88 4.97
CA THR A 100 -5.67 -8.02 4.45
C THR A 100 -4.50 -8.35 5.37
N TYR A 101 -3.75 -7.34 5.83
CA TYR A 101 -2.63 -7.54 6.74
C TYR A 101 -3.09 -8.03 8.13
N VAL A 102 -4.19 -7.50 8.66
CA VAL A 102 -4.78 -7.99 9.92
C VAL A 102 -5.17 -9.45 9.78
N GLY A 103 -5.84 -9.83 8.69
CA GLY A 103 -6.18 -11.23 8.40
C GLY A 103 -4.94 -12.11 8.28
N PHE A 104 -3.91 -11.63 7.56
CA PHE A 104 -2.62 -12.30 7.41
C PHE A 104 -1.92 -12.54 8.74
N ARG A 105 -1.89 -11.53 9.62
CA ARG A 105 -1.26 -11.62 10.94
C ARG A 105 -1.98 -12.61 11.86
N LEU A 106 -3.30 -12.76 11.70
CA LEU A 106 -4.11 -13.63 12.56
C LEU A 106 -4.17 -15.09 12.09
N ARG A 107 -4.23 -15.35 10.77
CA ARG A 107 -4.38 -16.71 10.21
C ARG A 107 -3.59 -16.96 8.91
N GLY A 108 -2.55 -16.19 8.64
CA GLY A 108 -1.77 -16.28 7.41
C GLY A 108 -2.61 -15.98 6.17
N TRP A 109 -2.21 -16.55 5.03
CA TRP A 109 -2.86 -16.31 3.73
C TRP A 109 -4.37 -16.57 3.71
N ARG A 110 -4.84 -17.61 4.43
CA ARG A 110 -6.27 -17.93 4.50
C ARG A 110 -7.04 -16.86 5.28
N GLY A 111 -6.44 -16.31 6.34
CA GLY A 111 -6.99 -15.19 7.09
C GLY A 111 -7.04 -13.92 6.25
N ALA A 112 -5.97 -13.64 5.49
CA ALA A 112 -5.89 -12.49 4.59
C ALA A 112 -7.03 -12.52 3.55
N ALA A 113 -7.21 -13.65 2.87
CA ALA A 113 -8.29 -13.85 1.90
C ALA A 113 -9.67 -13.70 2.55
N ALA A 114 -9.93 -14.40 3.67
CA ALA A 114 -11.22 -14.33 4.35
C ALA A 114 -11.57 -12.90 4.82
N SER A 115 -10.58 -12.16 5.29
CA SER A 115 -10.73 -10.77 5.69
C SER A 115 -11.02 -9.85 4.50
N LEU A 116 -10.27 -9.99 3.41
CA LEU A 116 -10.46 -9.18 2.20
C LEU A 116 -11.81 -9.46 1.54
N PHE A 117 -12.16 -10.72 1.32
CA PHE A 117 -13.46 -11.09 0.77
C PHE A 117 -14.60 -10.64 1.68
N GLY A 118 -14.49 -10.84 3.00
CA GLY A 118 -15.50 -10.33 3.94
C GLY A 118 -15.69 -8.82 3.77
N PHE A 119 -14.60 -8.06 3.67
CA PHE A 119 -14.65 -6.61 3.52
C PHE A 119 -15.25 -6.11 2.21
N VAL A 120 -14.93 -6.75 1.07
CA VAL A 120 -15.28 -6.25 -0.27
C VAL A 120 -16.60 -6.80 -0.80
N LEU A 121 -16.92 -8.06 -0.47
CA LEU A 121 -18.08 -8.77 -1.01
C LEU A 121 -19.45 -8.08 -0.80
N PRO A 122 -19.79 -7.50 0.36
CA PRO A 122 -21.10 -6.91 0.55
C PRO A 122 -21.29 -5.66 -0.32
N SER A 123 -20.26 -4.81 -0.38
CA SER A 123 -20.23 -3.62 -1.23
C SER A 123 -20.30 -4.01 -2.71
N MET A 124 -19.59 -5.07 -3.10
CA MET A 124 -19.61 -5.59 -4.47
C MET A 124 -20.99 -6.08 -4.88
N ILE A 125 -21.69 -6.83 -4.00
CA ILE A 125 -23.06 -7.29 -4.27
C ILE A 125 -24.00 -6.10 -4.42
N ILE A 126 -23.97 -5.14 -3.49
CA ILE A 126 -24.79 -3.94 -3.56
C ILE A 126 -24.53 -3.20 -4.87
N MET A 127 -23.25 -3.04 -5.24
CA MET A 127 -22.88 -2.33 -6.46
C MET A 127 -23.32 -3.07 -7.73
N ILE A 128 -23.20 -4.39 -7.79
CA ILE A 128 -23.71 -5.19 -8.92
C ILE A 128 -25.21 -5.01 -9.06
N VAL A 129 -25.97 -5.04 -7.95
CA VAL A 129 -27.41 -4.80 -7.96
C VAL A 129 -27.72 -3.41 -8.51
N LEU A 130 -27.05 -2.37 -8.00
CA LEU A 130 -27.19 -1.01 -8.51
C LEU A 130 -26.87 -0.89 -10.00
N ALA A 131 -25.81 -1.57 -10.46
CA ALA A 131 -25.39 -1.56 -11.86
C ALA A 131 -26.41 -2.27 -12.78
N ILE A 132 -27.02 -3.38 -12.34
CA ILE A 132 -28.09 -4.08 -13.07
C ILE A 132 -29.29 -3.15 -13.28
N PHE A 133 -29.71 -2.44 -12.23
CA PHE A 133 -30.90 -1.58 -12.28
C PHE A 133 -30.60 -0.15 -12.78
N TYR A 134 -29.35 0.18 -13.09
CA TYR A 134 -28.92 1.52 -13.48
C TYR A 134 -29.73 2.09 -14.65
N ASN A 135 -29.87 1.33 -15.73
CA ASN A 135 -30.63 1.77 -16.92
C ASN A 135 -32.12 1.95 -16.61
N SER A 136 -32.68 1.08 -15.77
CA SER A 136 -34.08 1.17 -15.34
C SER A 136 -34.34 2.42 -14.50
N PHE A 137 -33.40 2.80 -13.63
CA PHE A 137 -33.51 4.02 -12.84
C PHE A 137 -33.35 5.27 -13.69
N ARG A 138 -32.38 5.31 -14.61
CA ARG A 138 -32.18 6.45 -15.53
C ARG A 138 -33.35 6.66 -16.49
N ALA A 139 -34.09 5.62 -16.85
CA ALA A 139 -35.25 5.73 -17.72
C ALA A 139 -36.48 6.38 -17.05
N LEU A 140 -36.50 6.50 -15.72
CA LEU A 140 -37.62 7.10 -14.99
C LEU A 140 -37.58 8.65 -15.09
N PRO A 141 -38.74 9.29 -15.28
CA PRO A 141 -38.83 10.75 -15.33
C PRO A 141 -38.37 11.37 -14.01
N LYS A 142 -37.60 12.47 -14.08
CA LYS A 142 -36.95 13.20 -12.95
C LYS A 142 -35.71 12.53 -12.34
N THR A 143 -35.39 11.27 -12.67
CA THR A 143 -34.20 10.63 -12.09
C THR A 143 -32.89 11.25 -12.59
N GLU A 144 -32.87 11.78 -13.81
CA GLU A 144 -31.73 12.54 -14.34
C GLU A 144 -31.35 13.73 -13.44
N GLN A 145 -32.35 14.47 -12.91
CA GLN A 145 -32.12 15.58 -11.99
C GLN A 145 -31.53 15.10 -10.65
N LEU A 146 -31.94 13.93 -10.18
CA LEU A 146 -31.38 13.31 -8.97
C LEU A 146 -29.90 12.95 -9.17
N PHE A 147 -29.54 12.33 -10.30
CA PHE A 147 -28.14 12.02 -10.63
C PHE A 147 -27.28 13.27 -10.78
N HIS A 148 -27.81 14.35 -11.40
CA HIS A 148 -27.11 15.64 -11.42
C HIS A 148 -26.84 16.18 -10.01
N GLY A 149 -27.82 16.09 -9.11
CA GLY A 149 -27.65 16.45 -7.70
C GLY A 149 -26.58 15.62 -7.00
N PHE A 150 -26.55 14.30 -7.23
CA PHE A 150 -25.50 13.42 -6.71
C PHE A 150 -24.12 13.78 -7.25
N ASN A 151 -24.00 14.02 -8.56
CA ASN A 151 -22.74 14.39 -9.19
C ASN A 151 -22.20 15.72 -8.60
N ALA A 152 -23.07 16.71 -8.37
CA ALA A 152 -22.69 17.95 -7.69
C ALA A 152 -22.21 17.69 -6.25
N ALA A 153 -22.88 16.82 -5.50
CA ALA A 153 -22.48 16.44 -4.14
C ALA A 153 -21.13 15.72 -4.11
N VAL A 154 -20.86 14.84 -5.08
CA VAL A 154 -19.58 14.14 -5.24
C VAL A 154 -18.45 15.12 -5.53
N VAL A 155 -18.64 16.05 -6.46
CA VAL A 155 -17.65 17.09 -6.76
C VAL A 155 -17.33 17.91 -5.51
N ALA A 156 -18.37 18.31 -4.75
CA ALA A 156 -18.18 18.99 -3.48
C ALA A 156 -17.42 18.12 -2.46
N LEU A 157 -17.71 16.83 -2.35
CA LEU A 157 -16.99 15.92 -1.45
C LEU A 157 -15.52 15.78 -1.84
N ILE A 158 -15.22 15.62 -3.13
CA ILE A 158 -13.85 15.54 -3.64
C ILE A 158 -13.12 16.85 -3.32
N ALA A 159 -13.75 18.01 -3.57
CA ALA A 159 -13.17 19.32 -3.26
C ALA A 159 -12.89 19.48 -1.75
N VAL A 160 -13.84 19.12 -0.89
CA VAL A 160 -13.65 19.16 0.57
C VAL A 160 -12.53 18.23 1.03
N THR A 161 -12.44 17.03 0.44
CA THR A 161 -11.40 16.05 0.76
C THR A 161 -10.03 16.52 0.30
N ALA A 162 -9.94 17.06 -0.93
CA ALA A 162 -8.73 17.66 -1.47
C ALA A 162 -8.27 18.84 -0.61
N TRP A 163 -9.18 19.72 -0.17
CA TRP A 163 -8.86 20.82 0.73
C TRP A 163 -8.37 20.34 2.10
N ARG A 164 -9.08 19.39 2.72
CA ARG A 164 -8.70 18.80 4.02
C ARG A 164 -7.34 18.13 3.97
N MET A 165 -7.01 17.44 2.88
CA MET A 165 -5.72 16.79 2.72
C MET A 165 -4.62 17.81 2.39
N GLY A 166 -4.89 18.70 1.44
CA GLY A 166 -3.95 19.74 0.97
C GLY A 166 -3.43 20.62 2.10
N LYS A 167 -4.30 21.09 3.02
CA LYS A 167 -3.88 21.94 4.15
C LYS A 167 -2.92 21.25 5.13
N HIS A 168 -2.94 19.92 5.21
CA HIS A 168 -2.07 19.15 6.11
C HIS A 168 -0.81 18.65 5.41
N THR A 169 -0.88 18.38 4.11
CA THR A 169 0.28 17.95 3.31
C THR A 169 1.17 19.12 2.91
N VAL A 170 0.58 20.28 2.59
CA VAL A 170 1.29 21.46 2.08
C VAL A 170 1.56 22.44 3.21
N SER A 171 2.76 22.35 3.79
CA SER A 171 3.18 23.17 4.95
C SER A 171 4.09 24.34 4.56
N THR A 172 4.85 24.21 3.47
CA THR A 172 5.89 25.19 3.08
C THR A 172 5.45 26.03 1.88
N ALA A 173 5.95 27.27 1.76
CA ALA A 173 5.67 28.16 0.63
C ALA A 173 5.99 27.56 -0.74
N TRP A 174 7.13 26.86 -0.88
CA TRP A 174 7.49 26.21 -2.16
C TRP A 174 6.53 25.07 -2.54
N GLN A 175 5.99 24.35 -1.56
CA GLN A 175 5.00 23.30 -1.81
C GLN A 175 3.68 23.89 -2.33
N ARG A 176 3.30 25.09 -1.86
CA ARG A 176 2.12 25.82 -2.38
C ARG A 176 2.32 26.26 -3.83
N ILE A 177 3.53 26.72 -4.19
CA ILE A 177 3.86 27.06 -5.58
C ILE A 177 3.81 25.80 -6.45
N LEU A 178 4.41 24.70 -5.98
CA LEU A 178 4.38 23.42 -6.69
C LEU A 178 2.95 22.91 -6.91
N LEU A 179 2.07 23.05 -5.90
CA LEU A 179 0.65 22.73 -6.02
C LEU A 179 -0.03 23.55 -7.12
N GLY A 180 0.22 24.86 -7.18
CA GLY A 180 -0.31 25.73 -8.22
C GLY A 180 0.19 25.37 -9.62
N LEU A 181 1.50 25.09 -9.76
CA LEU A 181 2.10 24.65 -11.02
C LEU A 181 1.56 23.30 -11.47
N ALA A 182 1.41 22.35 -10.55
CA ALA A 182 0.81 21.05 -10.84
C ALA A 182 -0.65 21.20 -11.33
N PHE A 183 -1.44 22.05 -10.68
CA PHE A 183 -2.80 22.35 -11.11
C PHE A 183 -2.84 22.94 -12.53
N ILE A 184 -1.98 23.91 -12.82
CA ILE A 184 -1.87 24.51 -14.15
C ILE A 184 -1.46 23.47 -15.19
N ALA A 185 -0.48 22.61 -14.88
CA ALA A 185 -0.01 21.58 -15.80
C ALA A 185 -1.11 20.57 -16.15
N VAL A 186 -1.90 20.12 -15.17
CA VAL A 186 -3.00 19.19 -15.42
C VAL A 186 -4.11 19.85 -16.25
N VAL A 187 -4.52 21.06 -15.89
CA VAL A 187 -5.68 21.73 -16.51
C VAL A 187 -5.37 22.26 -17.91
N PHE A 188 -4.21 22.91 -18.09
CA PHE A 188 -3.91 23.62 -19.34
C PHE A 188 -2.97 22.84 -20.25
N LEU A 189 -2.03 22.07 -19.69
CA LEU A 189 -1.03 21.32 -20.47
C LEU A 189 -1.47 19.87 -20.74
N LYS A 190 -2.64 19.45 -20.22
CA LYS A 190 -3.14 18.07 -20.27
C LYS A 190 -2.10 17.05 -19.78
N ALA A 191 -1.26 17.46 -18.82
CA ALA A 191 -0.23 16.61 -18.27
C ALA A 191 -0.86 15.42 -17.54
N THR A 192 -0.28 14.24 -17.70
CA THR A 192 -0.79 13.04 -17.03
C THR A 192 -0.49 13.09 -15.54
N VAL A 193 -1.32 12.43 -14.73
CA VAL A 193 -1.14 12.34 -13.27
C VAL A 193 0.24 11.76 -12.93
N VAL A 194 0.72 10.79 -13.71
CA VAL A 194 2.02 10.13 -13.51
C VAL A 194 3.17 11.12 -13.73
N GLU A 195 3.15 11.90 -14.81
CA GLU A 195 4.18 12.92 -15.09
C GLU A 195 4.24 13.95 -13.96
N VAL A 196 3.09 14.43 -13.48
CA VAL A 196 3.02 15.40 -12.40
C VAL A 196 3.59 14.83 -11.10
N ILE A 197 3.29 13.58 -10.76
CA ILE A 197 3.85 12.90 -9.58
C ILE A 197 5.38 12.76 -9.71
N LEU A 198 5.89 12.33 -10.86
CA LEU A 198 7.32 12.15 -11.07
C LEU A 198 8.07 13.48 -11.01
N LEU A 199 7.59 14.51 -11.70
CA LEU A 199 8.20 15.84 -11.71
C LEU A 199 8.16 16.49 -10.32
N SER A 200 7.02 16.41 -9.64
CA SER A 200 6.89 16.95 -8.27
C SER A 200 7.80 16.23 -7.28
N GLY A 201 7.95 14.90 -7.40
CA GLY A 201 8.90 14.11 -6.62
C GLY A 201 10.35 14.51 -6.84
N LEU A 202 10.78 14.67 -8.10
CA LEU A 202 12.12 15.12 -8.46
C LEU A 202 12.43 16.52 -7.93
N VAL A 203 11.49 17.46 -8.09
CA VAL A 203 11.62 18.83 -7.56
C VAL A 203 11.72 18.80 -6.04
N GLY A 204 10.93 17.96 -5.36
CA GLY A 204 11.00 17.76 -3.91
C GLY A 204 12.38 17.30 -3.45
N ILE A 205 12.92 16.23 -4.07
CA ILE A 205 14.27 15.71 -3.76
C ILE A 205 15.33 16.79 -4.01
N GLY A 206 15.24 17.51 -5.11
CA GLY A 206 16.16 18.61 -5.44
C GLY A 206 16.17 19.68 -4.34
N ILE A 207 15.02 20.23 -4.00
CA ILE A 207 14.89 21.31 -3.00
C ILE A 207 15.38 20.85 -1.61
N GLU A 208 14.99 19.66 -1.17
CA GLU A 208 15.38 19.11 0.13
C GLU A 208 16.92 18.92 0.20
N SER A 209 17.52 18.38 -0.88
CA SER A 209 18.96 18.20 -1.01
C SER A 209 19.77 19.50 -0.97
N PHE A 210 19.19 20.63 -1.39
CA PHE A 210 19.83 21.95 -1.29
C PHE A 210 19.62 22.58 0.10
N ARG A 211 18.48 22.34 0.74
CA ARG A 211 18.16 22.88 2.07
C ARG A 211 19.04 22.27 3.15
N GLU A 212 19.26 20.95 3.13
CA GLU A 212 20.15 20.28 4.08
C GLU A 212 21.59 20.80 3.98
N ARG A 213 22.14 20.95 2.76
CA ARG A 213 23.51 21.48 2.55
C ARG A 213 23.69 22.88 3.14
N LYS A 214 22.67 23.73 3.07
CA LYS A 214 22.73 25.09 3.63
C LYS A 214 22.73 25.06 5.16
N PHE A 215 21.96 24.16 5.77
CA PHE A 215 21.91 24.00 7.23
C PHE A 215 23.23 23.43 7.79
N THR A 216 23.81 22.40 7.17
CA THR A 216 25.12 21.86 7.59
C THR A 216 26.25 22.86 7.43
N ARG A 217 26.18 23.73 6.41
CA ARG A 217 27.17 24.79 6.18
C ARG A 217 27.06 25.91 7.22
N LEU A 218 25.84 26.31 7.58
CA LEU A 218 25.61 27.31 8.64
C LEU A 218 26.03 26.81 10.02
N GLU A 219 25.78 25.54 10.35
CA GLU A 219 26.24 24.95 11.61
C GLU A 219 27.77 24.88 11.69
N ARG A 220 28.46 24.57 10.58
CA ARG A 220 29.93 24.64 10.55
C ARG A 220 30.44 26.07 10.78
N ILE A 221 29.82 27.08 10.18
CA ILE A 221 30.20 28.49 10.36
C ILE A 221 29.92 28.97 11.79
N ARG A 222 28.76 28.62 12.37
CA ARG A 222 28.42 28.92 13.76
C ARG A 222 29.33 28.19 14.74
N GLY A 223 29.68 26.93 14.48
CA GLY A 223 30.68 26.19 15.25
C GLY A 223 32.07 26.83 15.20
N PHE A 224 32.46 27.37 14.04
CA PHE A 224 33.70 28.14 13.89
C PHE A 224 33.66 29.47 14.65
N ALA A 225 32.54 30.20 14.56
CA ALA A 225 32.33 31.46 15.30
C ALA A 225 32.33 31.23 16.82
N ALA A 226 31.65 30.19 17.30
CA ALA A 226 31.62 29.81 18.71
C ALA A 226 33.01 29.41 19.23
N ARG A 227 33.80 28.65 18.45
CA ARG A 227 35.19 28.31 18.80
C ARG A 227 36.10 29.53 18.82
N ARG A 228 35.92 30.49 17.91
CA ARG A 228 36.67 31.76 17.88
C ARG A 228 36.33 32.63 19.09
N GLN A 229 35.04 32.72 19.44
CA GLN A 229 34.56 33.47 20.60
C GLN A 229 35.05 32.85 21.91
N GLN A 230 35.11 31.51 21.98
CA GLN A 230 35.68 30.80 23.13
C GLN A 230 37.19 31.02 23.26
N ARG A 231 37.95 31.07 22.15
CA ARG A 231 39.39 31.42 22.16
C ARG A 231 39.64 32.86 22.64
N ILE A 232 38.81 33.81 22.25
CA ILE A 232 38.89 35.21 22.69
C ILE A 232 38.56 35.31 24.19
N ARG A 233 37.52 34.60 24.66
CA ARG A 233 37.15 34.56 26.08
C ARG A 233 38.24 33.94 26.96
N THR A 234 38.97 32.93 26.45
CA THR A 234 40.14 32.38 27.16
C THR A 234 41.38 33.28 27.15
N ARG A 235 41.53 34.17 26.15
CA ARG A 235 42.61 35.18 26.13
C ARG A 235 42.31 36.39 27.02
N LEU A 236 41.04 36.71 27.26
CA LEU A 236 40.58 37.82 28.09
C LEU A 236 40.42 37.47 29.59
N GLY A 237 40.97 36.36 30.06
CA GLY A 237 41.02 36.04 31.50
C GLY A 237 39.69 35.72 32.19
N PHE A 238 38.58 35.59 31.46
CA PHE A 238 37.30 35.20 32.06
C PHE A 238 37.30 33.69 32.37
N GLY A 239 37.41 33.37 33.65
CA GLY A 239 37.50 32.02 34.22
C GLY A 239 36.41 31.05 33.73
N LYS A 240 36.80 29.79 33.60
CA LYS A 240 35.93 28.67 33.20
C LYS A 240 34.87 28.40 34.27
N ALA A 241 33.59 28.52 33.91
CA ALA A 241 32.56 27.71 34.56
C ALA A 241 32.79 26.24 34.15
N LYS A 242 33.01 25.37 35.13
CA LYS A 242 33.25 23.93 34.97
C LYS A 242 31.99 23.23 34.41
N PRO A 243 32.09 22.43 33.34
CA PRO A 243 31.20 21.30 33.14
C PRO A 243 31.85 20.04 33.72
N HIS A 244 31.06 19.27 34.48
CA HIS A 244 31.49 18.04 35.13
C HIS A 244 31.98 16.96 34.15
N ARG A 245 32.93 16.16 34.66
CA ARG A 245 33.59 15.01 34.04
C ARG A 245 32.62 14.01 33.41
N PHE A 246 32.84 13.68 32.13
CA PHE A 246 32.53 12.35 31.59
C PHE A 246 33.86 11.77 31.08
N PHE A 247 34.29 10.69 31.73
CA PHE A 247 35.60 10.06 31.58
C PHE A 247 35.42 8.74 30.82
N GLY A 248 36.32 8.45 29.88
CA GLY A 248 36.48 7.11 29.32
C GLY A 248 36.85 7.08 27.85
N GLY A 249 38.12 7.35 27.55
CA GLY A 249 38.72 7.08 26.25
C GLY A 249 39.44 5.73 26.19
N TYR A 250 39.76 5.37 24.96
CA TYR A 250 40.76 4.40 24.48
C TYR A 250 40.36 2.93 24.36
N LEU A 251 40.89 2.30 23.28
CA LEU A 251 40.68 0.94 22.73
C LEU A 251 39.50 0.92 21.73
N THR A 252 39.67 0.78 20.41
CA THR A 252 40.68 0.03 19.63
C THR A 252 40.66 0.49 18.17
N GLU A 253 41.79 1.05 17.71
CA GLU A 253 42.22 1.07 16.30
C GLU A 253 43.10 -0.18 16.02
N ALA A 254 42.85 -1.28 16.75
CA ALA A 254 43.56 -2.56 16.69
C ALA A 254 42.58 -3.74 16.51
N MET A 255 41.54 -3.55 15.71
CA MET A 255 40.65 -4.62 15.21
C MET A 255 40.25 -4.36 13.75
N ALA A 256 41.19 -3.80 12.97
CA ALA A 256 41.03 -3.53 11.56
C ALA A 256 41.61 -4.62 10.63
N GLU A 257 42.17 -5.73 11.14
CA GLU A 257 43.02 -6.58 10.28
C GLU A 257 42.97 -8.10 10.52
N GLU A 258 41.87 -8.67 11.02
CA GLU A 258 41.83 -10.12 11.36
C GLU A 258 40.58 -10.87 10.89
N ARG A 259 39.98 -10.49 9.75
CA ARG A 259 38.84 -11.25 9.20
C ARG A 259 38.83 -11.48 7.69
N LEU A 260 39.96 -11.26 7.02
CA LEU A 260 40.16 -11.55 5.59
C LEU A 260 41.21 -12.64 5.32
N ARG A 261 41.61 -13.42 6.34
CA ARG A 261 42.68 -14.43 6.24
C ARG A 261 42.26 -15.87 6.54
N ARG A 262 40.97 -16.20 6.37
CA ARG A 262 40.43 -17.56 6.56
C ARG A 262 39.60 -18.10 5.39
N MET A 263 39.71 -17.53 4.19
CA MET A 263 39.02 -18.08 3.01
C MET A 263 39.92 -18.03 1.77
N SER A 264 41.02 -18.77 1.81
CA SER A 264 41.80 -19.21 0.65
C SER A 264 42.95 -20.05 1.23
N GLU A 265 42.84 -21.36 1.31
CA GLU A 265 43.39 -22.34 0.36
C GLU A 265 43.55 -23.61 1.23
N MET A 266 43.46 -24.87 0.84
CA MET A 266 43.47 -25.63 -0.41
C MET A 266 43.32 -27.10 0.09
N ARG A 267 42.85 -28.14 -0.61
CA ARG A 267 43.30 -28.69 -1.90
C ARG A 267 42.55 -30.04 -2.11
N VAL A 268 42.07 -30.33 -3.32
CA VAL A 268 42.52 -31.43 -4.25
C VAL A 268 41.74 -32.74 -4.09
N ALA A 269 41.32 -33.49 -5.13
CA ALA A 269 41.77 -33.58 -6.53
C ALA A 269 40.63 -33.96 -7.53
N GLN A 270 40.81 -33.46 -8.75
CA GLN A 270 40.47 -33.88 -10.14
C GLN A 270 40.44 -35.40 -10.50
N PRO A 271 40.23 -35.84 -11.78
CA PRO A 271 39.47 -35.30 -12.95
C PRO A 271 38.75 -36.39 -13.84
N GLU A 272 38.37 -35.99 -15.08
CA GLU A 272 38.17 -36.76 -16.35
C GLU A 272 36.72 -37.15 -16.77
N GLU A 273 36.21 -36.53 -17.86
CA GLU A 273 36.07 -37.04 -19.27
C GLU A 273 34.88 -38.02 -19.39
N SER A 274 33.98 -38.05 -20.40
CA SER A 274 34.06 -37.81 -21.85
C SER A 274 32.63 -37.71 -22.46
N GLU A 275 32.59 -37.70 -23.78
CA GLU A 275 31.59 -37.23 -24.76
C GLU A 275 30.70 -38.35 -25.37
N TYR A 276 29.77 -37.97 -26.29
CA TYR A 276 28.94 -38.77 -27.25
C TYR A 276 27.71 -39.55 -26.71
N ALA A 277 26.57 -39.77 -27.41
CA ALA A 277 26.05 -39.55 -28.78
C ALA A 277 24.48 -39.56 -28.71
N ALA A 278 23.74 -38.72 -29.45
CA ALA A 278 23.09 -38.94 -30.76
C ALA A 278 21.95 -39.98 -30.84
N ASN A 279 20.77 -39.47 -31.27
CA ASN A 279 19.67 -40.03 -32.07
C ASN A 279 19.11 -41.44 -31.81
N ASP A 280 17.78 -41.53 -31.72
CA ASP A 280 17.01 -42.12 -32.83
C ASP A 280 15.54 -41.65 -32.86
N SER A 281 14.86 -41.98 -33.95
CA SER A 281 13.83 -41.21 -34.65
C SER A 281 12.53 -42.01 -34.87
N LEU A 282 11.51 -41.32 -35.44
CA LEU A 282 10.36 -41.84 -36.22
C LEU A 282 9.19 -42.52 -35.42
N GLU A 283 7.89 -42.42 -35.75
CA GLU A 283 7.13 -42.16 -37.00
C GLU A 283 5.81 -41.37 -36.79
N ILE A 284 5.21 -40.97 -37.93
CA ILE A 284 3.95 -40.26 -38.19
C ILE A 284 2.91 -41.23 -38.76
N GLU A 285 1.60 -41.04 -38.47
CA GLU A 285 0.42 -41.10 -39.40
C GLU A 285 -0.88 -40.86 -38.58
N GLU A 286 -1.61 -39.75 -38.74
CA GLU A 286 -2.71 -39.44 -39.68
C GLU A 286 -3.93 -40.40 -39.68
N ASP A 287 -5.12 -39.91 -39.32
CA ASP A 287 -6.27 -39.69 -40.23
C ASP A 287 -7.46 -38.98 -39.51
N GLY A 288 -8.27 -38.21 -40.25
CA GLY A 288 -9.33 -37.28 -39.79
C GLY A 288 -10.68 -37.94 -39.37
N PRO A 289 -11.87 -37.27 -39.43
CA PRO A 289 -12.17 -35.99 -40.10
C PRO A 289 -13.00 -34.95 -39.28
N ASN A 290 -12.87 -33.69 -39.70
CA ASN A 290 -13.90 -32.63 -39.80
C ASN A 290 -15.06 -32.58 -38.78
N SER A 291 -14.93 -31.71 -37.77
CA SER A 291 -16.09 -31.09 -37.07
C SER A 291 -15.82 -29.67 -36.54
N SER A 292 -14.78 -28.99 -37.03
CA SER A 292 -14.25 -27.78 -36.37
C SER A 292 -14.82 -26.45 -36.88
N ARG A 293 -15.81 -26.44 -37.79
CA ARG A 293 -16.35 -25.20 -38.38
C ARG A 293 -17.64 -24.68 -37.74
N ALA A 294 -18.28 -25.44 -36.84
CA ALA A 294 -19.52 -25.03 -36.18
C ALA A 294 -19.31 -24.36 -34.79
N ILE A 295 -18.16 -24.56 -34.14
CA ILE A 295 -17.87 -24.03 -32.79
C ILE A 295 -17.32 -22.59 -32.82
N PHE A 296 -16.70 -22.19 -33.93
CA PHE A 296 -16.04 -20.87 -34.05
C PHE A 296 -17.01 -19.68 -34.11
N LEU A 297 -18.27 -19.87 -34.54
CA LEU A 297 -19.24 -18.78 -34.68
C LEU A 297 -20.00 -18.45 -33.38
N VAL A 298 -20.06 -19.36 -32.41
CA VAL A 298 -20.66 -19.13 -31.08
C VAL A 298 -19.59 -18.74 -30.04
N ALA A 299 -18.34 -19.18 -30.22
CA ALA A 299 -17.24 -18.86 -29.32
C ALA A 299 -16.72 -17.41 -29.47
N LEU A 300 -16.89 -16.77 -30.63
CA LEU A 300 -16.36 -15.43 -30.90
C LEU A 300 -16.85 -14.34 -29.91
N PRO A 301 -18.15 -14.19 -29.61
CA PRO A 301 -18.60 -13.20 -28.63
C PRO A 301 -18.18 -13.54 -27.19
N VAL A 302 -18.06 -14.83 -26.85
CA VAL A 302 -17.65 -15.27 -25.51
C VAL A 302 -16.16 -15.06 -25.29
N VAL A 303 -15.32 -15.42 -26.28
CA VAL A 303 -13.87 -15.21 -26.26
C VAL A 303 -13.55 -13.71 -26.29
N ALA A 304 -14.26 -12.90 -27.08
CA ALA A 304 -14.12 -11.45 -27.06
C ALA A 304 -14.49 -10.85 -25.70
N LYS A 305 -15.58 -11.31 -25.09
CA LYS A 305 -16.02 -10.86 -23.76
C LYS A 305 -15.05 -11.29 -22.66
N LEU A 306 -14.44 -12.48 -22.76
CA LEU A 306 -13.38 -12.94 -21.86
C LEU A 306 -12.10 -12.13 -22.04
N GLY A 307 -11.66 -11.87 -23.27
CA GLY A 307 -10.48 -11.07 -23.55
C GLY A 307 -10.62 -9.64 -23.03
N LEU A 308 -11.81 -9.06 -23.18
CA LEU A 308 -12.13 -7.73 -22.68
C LEU A 308 -12.28 -7.70 -21.14
N ALA A 309 -12.76 -8.76 -20.51
CA ALA A 309 -12.77 -8.86 -19.06
C ALA A 309 -11.35 -9.06 -18.48
N LEU A 310 -10.47 -9.76 -19.19
CA LEU A 310 -9.08 -9.93 -18.81
C LEU A 310 -8.28 -8.63 -18.96
N SER A 311 -8.52 -7.87 -20.05
CA SER A 311 -7.88 -6.56 -20.24
C SER A 311 -8.32 -5.57 -19.17
N LEU A 312 -9.61 -5.56 -18.83
CA LEU A 312 -10.17 -4.82 -17.71
C LEU A 312 -9.48 -5.21 -16.39
N ALA A 313 -9.37 -6.50 -16.08
CA ALA A 313 -8.68 -6.98 -14.89
C ALA A 313 -7.23 -6.49 -14.84
N PHE A 314 -6.51 -6.54 -15.98
CA PHE A 314 -5.13 -6.07 -16.07
C PHE A 314 -5.00 -4.56 -15.85
N ILE A 315 -5.92 -3.75 -16.39
CA ILE A 315 -5.94 -2.29 -16.18
C ILE A 315 -6.15 -1.98 -14.70
N PHE A 316 -7.15 -2.59 -14.06
CA PHE A 316 -7.43 -2.36 -12.65
C PHE A 316 -6.30 -2.87 -11.74
N LEU A 317 -5.70 -4.02 -12.07
CA LEU A 317 -4.51 -4.53 -11.40
C LEU A 317 -3.33 -3.56 -11.51
N ARG A 318 -3.09 -3.00 -12.70
CA ARG A 318 -2.02 -2.01 -12.94
C ARG A 318 -2.28 -0.72 -12.15
N ILE A 319 -3.49 -0.18 -12.18
CA ILE A 319 -3.88 1.00 -11.40
C ILE A 319 -3.67 0.73 -9.91
N GLY A 320 -4.09 -0.43 -9.44
CA GLY A 320 -3.92 -0.87 -8.06
C GLY A 320 -2.47 -1.04 -7.64
N ALA A 321 -1.60 -1.51 -8.54
CA ALA A 321 -0.16 -1.72 -8.29
C ALA A 321 0.67 -0.43 -8.33
N VAL A 322 0.23 0.59 -9.08
CA VAL A 322 0.98 1.84 -9.29
C VAL A 322 0.49 2.96 -8.37
N THR A 323 -0.72 2.87 -7.83
CA THR A 323 -1.31 3.96 -7.04
C THR A 323 -1.04 3.83 -5.55
N PHE A 324 -0.48 4.89 -4.97
CA PHE A 324 -0.30 5.08 -3.53
C PHE A 324 -1.21 6.22 -3.03
N GLY A 325 -1.62 6.17 -1.77
CA GLY A 325 -2.36 7.28 -1.13
C GLY A 325 -3.88 7.13 -1.08
N GLY A 326 -4.41 5.94 -1.34
CA GLY A 326 -5.82 5.60 -1.10
C GLY A 326 -6.75 5.78 -2.31
N GLY A 327 -8.03 5.50 -2.11
CA GLY A 327 -8.99 5.35 -3.22
C GLY A 327 -9.21 6.60 -4.07
N PHE A 328 -9.06 7.80 -3.51
CA PHE A 328 -9.26 9.05 -4.25
C PHE A 328 -8.20 9.33 -5.32
N VAL A 329 -6.98 8.78 -5.16
CA VAL A 329 -5.91 8.94 -6.15
C VAL A 329 -6.18 8.08 -7.38
N MET A 330 -6.91 6.97 -7.22
CA MET A 330 -7.23 6.08 -8.35
C MET A 330 -8.37 6.60 -9.19
N ILE A 331 -9.33 7.37 -8.64
CA ILE A 331 -10.48 7.89 -9.39
C ILE A 331 -10.04 8.58 -10.70
N PRO A 332 -9.13 9.58 -10.71
CA PRO A 332 -8.73 10.24 -11.94
C PRO A 332 -7.95 9.31 -12.90
N GLN A 333 -7.24 8.30 -12.38
CA GLN A 333 -6.57 7.32 -13.24
C GLN A 333 -7.56 6.36 -13.89
N ILE A 334 -8.58 5.91 -13.14
CA ILE A 334 -9.66 5.09 -13.67
C ILE A 334 -10.44 5.91 -14.71
N GLU A 335 -10.71 7.20 -14.47
CA GLU A 335 -11.35 8.08 -15.45
C GLU A 335 -10.54 8.17 -16.74
N ALA A 336 -9.23 8.41 -16.64
CA ALA A 336 -8.35 8.49 -17.79
C ALA A 336 -8.40 7.21 -18.62
N GLU A 337 -8.31 6.04 -18.00
CA GLU A 337 -8.33 4.76 -18.73
C GLU A 337 -9.72 4.42 -19.27
N VAL A 338 -10.76 4.52 -18.44
CA VAL A 338 -12.11 4.03 -18.77
C VAL A 338 -12.85 4.99 -19.70
N VAL A 339 -12.71 6.30 -19.51
CA VAL A 339 -13.44 7.32 -20.27
C VAL A 339 -12.60 7.87 -21.41
N SER A 340 -11.33 8.21 -21.15
CA SER A 340 -10.49 8.92 -22.13
C SER A 340 -9.73 7.98 -23.06
N SER A 341 -9.15 6.88 -22.56
CA SER A 341 -8.36 5.93 -23.36
C SER A 341 -9.25 4.90 -24.06
N HIS A 342 -10.16 4.25 -23.32
CA HIS A 342 -10.95 3.13 -23.82
C HIS A 342 -12.38 3.48 -24.23
N HIS A 343 -12.89 4.67 -23.86
CA HIS A 343 -14.25 5.14 -24.14
C HIS A 343 -15.35 4.15 -23.74
N TRP A 344 -15.11 3.36 -22.69
CA TRP A 344 -16.04 2.35 -22.18
C TRP A 344 -17.25 2.97 -21.47
N LEU A 345 -17.03 4.10 -20.78
CA LEU A 345 -18.07 4.89 -20.15
C LEU A 345 -17.97 6.34 -20.62
N THR A 346 -19.10 7.03 -20.62
CA THR A 346 -19.15 8.49 -20.74
C THR A 346 -18.73 9.17 -19.43
N HIS A 347 -18.36 10.46 -19.48
CA HIS A 347 -18.08 11.24 -18.26
C HIS A 347 -19.27 11.26 -17.29
N GLN A 348 -20.50 11.25 -17.81
CA GLN A 348 -21.71 11.21 -16.98
C GLN A 348 -21.87 9.86 -16.28
N GLU A 349 -21.71 8.74 -17.00
CA GLU A 349 -21.78 7.40 -16.40
C GLU A 349 -20.65 7.17 -15.38
N PHE A 350 -19.47 7.73 -15.64
CA PHE A 350 -18.36 7.67 -14.70
C PHE A 350 -18.63 8.49 -13.44
N ALA A 351 -19.21 9.68 -13.58
CA ALA A 351 -19.65 10.50 -12.44
C ALA A 351 -20.73 9.77 -11.62
N ASP A 352 -21.72 9.16 -12.29
CA ASP A 352 -22.75 8.36 -11.64
C ASP A 352 -22.15 7.15 -10.91
N ALA A 353 -21.21 6.43 -11.54
CA ALA A 353 -20.51 5.30 -10.93
C ALA A 353 -19.73 5.73 -9.67
N THR A 354 -19.08 6.89 -9.73
CA THR A 354 -18.36 7.49 -8.61
C THR A 354 -19.33 7.87 -7.48
N ALA A 355 -20.49 8.44 -7.82
CA ALA A 355 -21.53 8.80 -6.87
C ALA A 355 -22.11 7.58 -6.16
N LEU A 356 -22.52 6.57 -6.94
CA LEU A 356 -23.02 5.32 -6.40
C LEU A 356 -21.95 4.66 -5.50
N GLY A 357 -20.68 4.64 -5.93
CA GLY A 357 -19.58 4.10 -5.13
C GLY A 357 -19.37 4.79 -3.78
N GLN A 358 -19.66 6.09 -3.69
CA GLN A 358 -19.55 6.86 -2.44
C GLN A 358 -20.79 6.75 -1.54
N ILE A 359 -21.95 6.50 -2.13
CA ILE A 359 -23.21 6.31 -1.41
C ILE A 359 -23.32 4.88 -0.88
N THR A 360 -22.72 3.90 -1.55
CA THR A 360 -22.68 2.52 -1.06
C THR A 360 -21.70 2.34 0.09
N PRO A 361 -22.05 1.60 1.16
CA PRO A 361 -21.11 1.27 2.22
C PRO A 361 -19.97 0.44 1.66
N GLY A 362 -18.73 0.78 2.04
CA GLY A 362 -17.54 0.10 1.57
C GLY A 362 -16.38 1.00 1.17
N PRO A 363 -15.32 0.42 0.59
CA PRO A 363 -14.23 1.18 0.01
C PRO A 363 -14.71 1.96 -1.23
N VAL A 364 -14.26 3.22 -1.35
CA VAL A 364 -14.63 4.14 -2.45
C VAL A 364 -14.38 3.54 -3.84
N LEU A 365 -13.43 2.62 -3.97
CA LEU A 365 -13.10 1.95 -5.23
C LEU A 365 -14.13 0.92 -5.69
N ILE A 366 -15.20 0.68 -4.94
CA ILE A 366 -16.24 -0.24 -5.39
C ILE A 366 -16.93 0.22 -6.69
N MET A 367 -16.73 1.48 -7.12
CA MET A 367 -17.06 1.93 -8.48
C MET A 367 -16.40 1.08 -9.58
N ALA A 368 -15.25 0.44 -9.33
CA ALA A 368 -14.62 -0.51 -10.25
C ALA A 368 -15.55 -1.68 -10.60
N THR A 369 -16.35 -2.14 -9.63
CA THR A 369 -17.39 -3.16 -9.84
C THR A 369 -18.43 -2.69 -10.84
N PHE A 370 -18.87 -1.44 -10.75
CA PHE A 370 -19.83 -0.85 -11.70
C PHE A 370 -19.24 -0.73 -13.09
N VAL A 371 -18.02 -0.19 -13.19
CA VAL A 371 -17.28 -0.09 -14.47
C VAL A 371 -17.16 -1.46 -15.10
N GLY A 372 -16.71 -2.47 -14.35
CA GLY A 372 -16.57 -3.82 -14.86
C GLY A 372 -17.90 -4.46 -15.26
N TYR A 373 -18.98 -4.15 -14.55
CA TYR A 373 -20.32 -4.57 -14.94
C TYR A 373 -20.75 -3.98 -16.29
N ARG A 374 -20.54 -2.67 -16.51
CA ARG A 374 -20.86 -2.02 -17.79
C ARG A 374 -20.03 -2.56 -18.95
N VAL A 375 -18.79 -2.92 -18.68
CA VAL A 375 -17.80 -3.34 -19.68
C VAL A 375 -17.95 -4.83 -20.07
N ALA A 376 -18.03 -5.74 -19.10
CA ALA A 376 -18.11 -7.18 -19.36
C ALA A 376 -19.18 -7.94 -18.54
N GLY A 377 -20.16 -7.24 -17.96
CA GLY A 377 -21.21 -7.83 -17.14
C GLY A 377 -20.71 -8.33 -15.79
N THR A 378 -21.40 -9.30 -15.20
CA THR A 378 -21.07 -9.83 -13.85
C THR A 378 -19.63 -10.32 -13.73
N LEU A 379 -19.09 -10.96 -14.78
CA LEU A 379 -17.70 -11.44 -14.78
C LEU A 379 -16.70 -10.27 -14.78
N GLY A 380 -16.98 -9.20 -15.54
CA GLY A 380 -16.18 -7.97 -15.48
C GLY A 380 -16.26 -7.30 -14.12
N ALA A 381 -17.45 -7.29 -13.50
CA ALA A 381 -17.64 -6.73 -12.16
C ALA A 381 -16.79 -7.46 -11.11
N LEU A 382 -16.75 -8.79 -11.15
CA LEU A 382 -15.92 -9.60 -10.24
C LEU A 382 -14.43 -9.34 -10.48
N LEU A 383 -13.99 -9.39 -11.74
CA LEU A 383 -12.58 -9.26 -12.09
C LEU A 383 -12.02 -7.85 -11.89
N ALA A 384 -12.82 -6.80 -12.05
CA ALA A 384 -12.39 -5.43 -11.77
C ALA A 384 -12.29 -5.14 -10.27
N THR A 385 -12.95 -5.94 -9.42
CA THR A 385 -13.05 -5.71 -7.98
C THR A 385 -11.96 -6.41 -7.18
N ILE A 386 -11.55 -7.60 -7.62
CA ILE A 386 -10.49 -8.42 -7.01
C ILE A 386 -9.13 -7.90 -7.47
#